data_AF-A0A4E0RI72-F1
#
_entry.id   AF-A0A4E0RI72-F1
#
_cell.length_a   1.000
_cell.length_b   1.000
_cell.length_c   1.000
_cell.angle_alpha   90.00
_cell.angle_beta   90.00
_cell.angle_gamma   90.00
#
_symmetry.space_group_name_H-M   'P 1'
#
loop_
_entity.id
_entity.type
_entity.pdbx_description
1 polymer ?
#
loop_
_entity_poly.entity_id
_entity_poly.type
_entity_poly.pdbx_seq_one_letter_code
_entity_poly.pdbx_strand_id
1 'polypeptide(L)'
;MAVTSVKYEFKEHGIISHPETEVPWDAELFQQNFCISIISMTDTMEFDMINVNCCFPNAIRRALLAEVPSVCIERVYLHQNTSIMPDEVLCHRLGLIPLNVDPKLLSFPAKALPLSDELPGFNPKEHLLFDLHAQFSKNDARLPNSRSGKDLSTEPAIPTVRSRAIYSSSIKWCPLPGQEETFVPTPPSVVSDSILINKLSVGDEIEARCLAVKGVGRDHAKFSPVCAAYYKFMPVIDLLQPIEGELAKKLQASFAPGVIGIHPDTHEAFVLNPRLDNGSREHLRHPEFRDGSVIFVGVDASHCIFTVESITPDYRPPARLVREAIDIMINKCLHYLAVTEAPGFGYCSANETKPKKSLDSQSTNVNTNSDVGTTRSQLNGREVSLEVTHMSPDKKRTTYTFYGEDHTLGLVLRYCVLHSTNATFCGYCVPHPLEDKIHFDIQVSAGTATDALRAGLQCMHACFSHMKNAFKSAVTAFKRTEHKL
;
A
#
# COMPACT_ATOMS: atom_id res chain seq x y z
N MET A 1 21.04 -22.80 -14.16
CA MET A 1 20.23 -23.84 -13.52
C MET A 1 18.91 -23.19 -13.16
N ALA A 2 17.79 -23.68 -13.68
CA ALA A 2 16.47 -23.11 -13.40
C ALA A 2 16.18 -23.28 -11.91
N VAL A 3 15.84 -22.18 -11.23
CA VAL A 3 15.24 -22.24 -9.90
C VAL A 3 13.94 -23.03 -10.07
N THR A 4 13.80 -24.14 -9.35
CA THR A 4 12.57 -24.93 -9.33
C THR A 4 11.44 -24.02 -8.85
N SER A 5 10.56 -23.66 -9.78
CA SER A 5 9.36 -22.87 -9.52
C SER A 5 8.44 -23.68 -8.61
N VAL A 6 8.06 -23.12 -7.46
CA VAL A 6 7.06 -23.74 -6.59
C VAL A 6 5.70 -23.57 -7.29
N LYS A 7 5.30 -24.62 -8.01
CA LYS A 7 3.99 -24.71 -8.64
C LYS A 7 2.95 -25.15 -7.62
N TYR A 8 1.89 -24.36 -7.50
CA TYR A 8 0.70 -24.72 -6.75
C TYR A 8 -0.38 -25.18 -7.73
N GLU A 9 -0.84 -26.41 -7.58
CA GLU A 9 -1.91 -26.99 -8.39
C GLU A 9 -3.27 -26.69 -7.76
N PHE A 10 -4.24 -26.27 -8.58
CA PHE A 10 -5.63 -26.12 -8.14
C PHE A 10 -6.40 -27.42 -8.34
N LYS A 11 -6.92 -27.98 -7.25
CA LYS A 11 -7.87 -29.10 -7.28
C LYS A 11 -9.24 -28.67 -6.78
N GLU A 12 -10.22 -29.55 -6.98
CA GLU A 12 -11.61 -29.35 -6.55
C GLU A 12 -11.75 -29.07 -5.04
N HIS A 13 -10.83 -29.60 -4.22
CA HIS A 13 -10.86 -29.47 -2.74
C HIS A 13 -9.64 -28.77 -2.14
N GLY A 14 -8.98 -27.87 -2.88
CA GLY A 14 -7.93 -27.02 -2.32
C GLY A 14 -6.75 -26.81 -3.26
N ILE A 15 -5.62 -26.46 -2.66
CA ILE A 15 -4.37 -26.17 -3.36
C ILE A 15 -3.35 -27.22 -2.92
N ILE A 16 -2.72 -27.89 -3.87
CA ILE A 16 -1.62 -28.82 -3.61
C ILE A 16 -0.32 -28.12 -4.01
N SER A 17 0.62 -28.01 -3.08
CA SER A 17 2.01 -27.67 -3.41
C SER A 17 2.71 -28.92 -3.89
N HIS A 18 3.42 -28.86 -5.01
CA HIS A 18 4.36 -29.90 -5.40
C HIS A 18 5.73 -29.52 -4.87
N PRO A 19 6.21 -30.12 -3.77
CA PRO A 19 7.54 -29.84 -3.24
C PRO A 19 8.57 -30.53 -4.11
N GLU A 20 8.84 -30.01 -5.31
CA GLU A 20 10.11 -30.31 -5.95
C GLU A 20 11.21 -29.65 -5.12
N THR A 21 12.32 -30.39 -4.92
CA THR A 21 13.45 -30.08 -4.04
C THR A 21 13.59 -28.60 -3.71
N GLU A 22 13.18 -28.22 -2.48
CA GLU A 22 13.45 -26.89 -1.93
C GLU A 22 14.96 -26.68 -1.94
N VAL A 23 15.45 -25.93 -2.93
CA VAL A 23 16.85 -25.54 -2.98
C VAL A 23 17.10 -24.66 -1.74
N PRO A 24 18.16 -24.92 -0.96
CA PRO A 24 18.53 -24.03 0.13
C PRO A 24 18.62 -22.60 -0.40
N TRP A 25 17.94 -21.68 0.26
CA TRP A 25 17.94 -20.29 -0.17
C TRP A 25 19.35 -19.73 -0.09
N ASP A 26 19.74 -19.03 -1.15
CA ASP A 26 21.02 -18.34 -1.24
C ASP A 26 20.77 -16.91 -1.75
N ALA A 27 21.30 -15.94 -1.01
CA ALA A 27 21.21 -14.53 -1.32
C ALA A 27 21.84 -14.20 -2.68
N GLU A 28 22.95 -14.85 -3.03
CA GLU A 28 23.66 -14.62 -4.29
C GLU A 28 22.87 -15.18 -5.46
N LEU A 29 22.33 -16.39 -5.30
CA LEU A 29 21.45 -17.01 -6.30
C LEU A 29 20.18 -16.19 -6.53
N PHE A 30 19.60 -15.63 -5.46
CA PHE A 30 18.47 -14.70 -5.56
C PHE A 30 18.85 -13.46 -6.38
N GLN A 31 19.98 -12.81 -6.09
CA GLN A 31 20.42 -11.61 -6.81
C GLN A 31 20.72 -11.87 -8.29
N GLN A 32 21.14 -13.08 -8.65
CA GLN A 32 21.41 -13.44 -10.05
C GLN A 32 20.13 -13.74 -10.83
N ASN A 33 19.15 -14.38 -10.19
CA ASN A 33 17.94 -14.86 -10.87
C ASN A 33 16.76 -13.88 -10.80
N PHE A 34 16.76 -12.98 -9.82
CA PHE A 34 15.68 -12.01 -9.65
C PHE A 34 15.61 -11.06 -10.85
N CYS A 35 14.42 -10.94 -11.44
CA CYS A 35 14.19 -10.09 -12.59
C CYS A 35 12.89 -9.30 -12.44
N ILE A 36 12.90 -8.06 -12.95
CA ILE A 36 11.70 -7.23 -13.07
C ILE A 36 11.48 -6.90 -14.53
N SER A 37 10.27 -7.17 -15.03
CA SER A 37 9.84 -6.81 -16.39
C SER A 37 8.65 -5.86 -16.31
N ILE A 38 8.70 -4.73 -16.99
CA ILE A 38 7.58 -3.77 -17.03
C ILE A 38 6.79 -4.02 -18.30
N ILE A 39 5.49 -4.23 -18.14
CA ILE A 39 4.58 -4.55 -19.25
C ILE A 39 3.88 -3.28 -19.74
N SER A 40 3.37 -2.47 -18.82
CA SER A 40 2.68 -1.22 -19.13
C SER A 40 2.95 -0.17 -18.06
N MET A 41 3.01 1.09 -18.49
CA MET A 41 3.20 2.23 -17.59
C MET A 41 2.41 3.44 -18.13
N THR A 42 1.25 3.67 -17.55
CA THR A 42 0.37 4.83 -17.80
C THR A 42 0.00 5.45 -16.44
N ASP A 43 -1.29 5.75 -16.21
CA ASP A 43 -1.83 6.04 -14.87
C ASP A 43 -1.80 4.80 -13.96
N THR A 44 -1.86 3.63 -14.61
CA THR A 44 -1.66 2.32 -13.99
C THR A 44 -0.33 1.74 -14.45
N MET A 45 0.32 0.97 -13.57
CA MET A 45 1.57 0.28 -13.87
C MET A 45 1.40 -1.21 -13.62
N GLU A 46 1.69 -2.01 -14.64
CA GLU A 46 1.75 -3.46 -14.55
C GLU A 46 3.20 -3.93 -14.78
N PHE A 47 3.74 -4.67 -13.82
CA PHE A 47 5.08 -5.22 -13.91
C PHE A 47 5.17 -6.58 -13.23
N ASP A 48 6.13 -7.38 -13.68
CA ASP A 48 6.37 -8.72 -13.20
C ASP A 48 7.59 -8.73 -12.27
N MET A 49 7.47 -9.43 -11.15
CA MET A 49 8.58 -9.80 -10.29
C MET A 49 8.79 -11.31 -10.40
N ILE A 50 9.92 -11.71 -10.98
CA ILE A 50 10.23 -13.11 -11.30
C ILE A 50 11.32 -13.61 -10.35
N ASN A 51 11.21 -14.87 -9.93
CA ASN A 51 12.10 -15.53 -8.96
C ASN A 51 12.11 -14.86 -7.58
N VAL A 52 10.93 -14.51 -7.07
CA VAL A 52 10.78 -13.88 -5.75
C VAL A 52 9.78 -14.64 -4.87
N ASN A 53 10.08 -14.74 -3.58
CA ASN A 53 9.11 -15.27 -2.62
C ASN A 53 7.97 -14.26 -2.37
N CYS A 54 6.74 -14.75 -2.24
CA CYS A 54 5.53 -13.94 -2.02
C CYS A 54 5.60 -12.97 -0.83
N CYS A 55 6.48 -13.21 0.15
CA CYS A 55 6.71 -12.32 1.28
C CYS A 55 7.14 -10.91 0.83
N PHE A 56 8.03 -10.79 -0.18
CA PHE A 56 8.54 -9.49 -0.63
C PHE A 56 7.51 -8.67 -1.42
N PRO A 57 6.83 -9.21 -2.45
CA PRO A 57 5.73 -8.50 -3.11
C PRO A 57 4.62 -8.12 -2.14
N ASN A 58 4.28 -8.99 -1.18
CA ASN A 58 3.27 -8.67 -0.16
C ASN A 58 3.71 -7.52 0.75
N ALA A 59 4.99 -7.44 1.13
CA ALA A 59 5.50 -6.30 1.88
C ALA A 59 5.45 -5.00 1.08
N ILE A 60 5.85 -5.01 -0.19
CA ILE A 60 5.74 -3.84 -1.09
C ILE A 60 4.27 -3.41 -1.22
N ARG A 61 3.34 -4.37 -1.41
CA ARG A 61 1.90 -4.10 -1.49
C ARG A 61 1.37 -3.43 -0.23
N ARG A 62 1.73 -3.96 0.95
CA ARG A 62 1.31 -3.39 2.24
C ARG A 62 1.91 -2.01 2.48
N ALA A 63 3.19 -1.82 2.16
CA ALA A 63 3.86 -0.53 2.26
C ALA A 63 3.19 0.53 1.35
N LEU A 64 2.85 0.17 0.10
CA LEU A 64 2.11 1.05 -0.82
C LEU A 64 0.76 1.50 -0.25
N LEU A 65 -0.01 0.56 0.33
CA LEU A 65 -1.34 0.84 0.86
C LEU A 65 -1.31 1.67 2.14
N ALA A 66 -0.35 1.39 3.03
CA ALA A 66 -0.45 1.78 4.43
C ALA A 66 0.70 2.69 4.91
N GLU A 67 1.87 2.66 4.29
CA GLU A 67 3.07 3.33 4.83
C GLU A 67 3.61 4.46 3.95
N VAL A 68 3.36 4.41 2.63
CA VAL A 68 3.75 5.51 1.75
C VAL A 68 2.94 6.75 2.15
N PRO A 69 3.60 7.85 2.55
CA PRO A 69 2.89 9.03 3.03
C PRO A 69 2.23 9.79 1.88
N SER A 70 1.14 10.46 2.18
CA SER A 70 0.44 11.40 1.29
C SER A 70 -0.04 12.62 2.09
N VAL A 71 -0.65 13.59 1.40
CA VAL A 71 -1.14 14.83 1.99
C VAL A 71 -2.64 14.91 1.77
N CYS A 72 -3.40 15.02 2.85
CA CYS A 72 -4.87 15.06 2.82
C CYS A 72 -5.39 16.11 3.80
N ILE A 73 -6.64 16.55 3.59
CA ILE A 73 -7.33 17.43 4.54
C ILE A 73 -7.63 16.64 5.83
N GLU A 74 -7.13 17.15 6.94
CA GLU A 74 -7.30 16.55 8.27
C GLU A 74 -8.28 17.34 9.12
N ARG A 75 -8.16 18.66 9.10
CA ARG A 75 -9.01 19.54 9.90
C ARG A 75 -9.72 20.53 9.02
N VAL A 76 -11.01 20.75 9.28
CA VAL A 76 -11.83 21.74 8.59
C VAL A 76 -12.36 22.71 9.63
N TYR A 77 -12.07 23.99 9.46
CA TYR A 77 -12.63 25.09 10.23
C TYR A 77 -13.85 25.60 9.47
N LEU A 78 -15.04 25.21 9.91
CA LEU A 78 -16.31 25.67 9.33
C LEU A 78 -16.67 27.02 9.95
N HIS A 79 -16.83 28.04 9.10
CA HIS A 79 -17.33 29.35 9.52
C HIS A 79 -18.85 29.43 9.33
N GLN A 80 -19.34 28.89 8.21
CA GLN A 80 -20.76 28.83 7.89
C GLN A 80 -21.10 27.59 7.08
N ASN A 81 -22.13 26.86 7.49
CA ASN A 81 -22.77 25.82 6.68
C ASN A 81 -24.29 25.92 6.85
N THR A 82 -24.96 26.44 5.84
CA THR A 82 -26.44 26.51 5.80
C THR A 82 -27.05 25.47 4.86
N SER A 83 -26.21 24.59 4.30
CA SER A 83 -26.67 23.54 3.40
C SER A 83 -27.42 22.44 4.15
N ILE A 84 -28.08 21.56 3.38
CA ILE A 84 -28.79 20.40 3.92
C ILE A 84 -27.80 19.34 4.47
N MET A 85 -26.54 19.34 4.02
CA MET A 85 -25.55 18.34 4.43
C MET A 85 -25.02 18.66 5.83
N PRO A 86 -25.07 17.71 6.78
CA PRO A 86 -24.49 17.89 8.10
C PRO A 86 -22.98 18.15 8.04
N ASP A 87 -22.49 18.91 9.02
CA ASP A 87 -21.10 19.38 9.10
C ASP A 87 -20.10 18.23 9.10
N GLU A 88 -20.36 17.17 9.87
CA GLU A 88 -19.49 16.01 9.97
C GLU A 88 -19.37 15.25 8.65
N VAL A 89 -20.47 15.17 7.88
CA VAL A 89 -20.48 14.51 6.57
C VAL A 89 -19.74 15.36 5.55
N LEU A 90 -19.95 16.68 5.57
CA LEU A 90 -19.23 17.61 4.70
C LEU A 90 -17.72 17.55 4.96
N CYS A 91 -17.30 17.65 6.24
CA CYS A 91 -15.90 17.56 6.64
C CYS A 91 -15.27 16.22 6.25
N HIS A 92 -15.97 15.11 6.46
CA HIS A 92 -15.49 13.79 6.05
C HIS A 92 -15.29 13.70 4.53
N ARG A 93 -16.23 14.23 3.74
CA ARG A 93 -16.10 14.29 2.28
C ARG A 93 -14.92 15.13 1.84
N LEU A 94 -14.71 16.31 2.44
CA LEU A 94 -13.55 17.17 2.16
C LEU A 94 -12.23 16.44 2.47
N GLY A 95 -12.17 15.68 3.56
CA GLY A 95 -11.01 14.86 3.92
C GLY A 95 -10.63 13.78 2.88
N LEU A 96 -11.61 13.29 2.11
CA LEU A 96 -11.41 12.27 1.08
C LEU A 96 -11.07 12.83 -0.30
N ILE A 97 -11.08 14.15 -0.49
CA ILE A 97 -10.68 14.76 -1.76
C ILE A 97 -9.15 14.66 -1.87
N PRO A 98 -8.63 13.96 -2.89
CA PRO A 98 -7.21 13.82 -3.04
C PRO A 98 -6.59 15.14 -3.53
N LEU A 99 -5.38 15.42 -3.02
CA LEU A 99 -4.64 16.64 -3.30
C LEU A 99 -3.37 16.34 -4.10
N ASN A 100 -3.08 17.18 -5.09
CA ASN A 100 -1.86 17.18 -5.87
C ASN A 100 -0.75 17.92 -5.11
N VAL A 101 -0.10 17.21 -4.19
CA VAL A 101 1.00 17.74 -3.36
C VAL A 101 2.10 16.69 -3.24
N ASP A 102 3.36 17.10 -3.39
CA ASP A 102 4.50 16.23 -3.07
C ASP A 102 4.72 16.16 -1.55
N PRO A 103 4.49 15.01 -0.88
CA PRO A 103 4.65 14.88 0.56
C PRO A 103 6.11 15.02 1.01
N LYS A 104 7.10 15.00 0.11
CA LYS A 104 8.51 15.22 0.49
C LYS A 104 8.80 16.67 0.87
N LEU A 105 8.01 17.62 0.38
CA LEU A 105 8.16 19.03 0.68
C LEU A 105 7.62 19.39 2.08
N LEU A 106 6.84 18.48 2.69
CA LEU A 106 6.26 18.66 4.02
C LEU A 106 6.86 17.69 5.05
N SER A 107 6.96 18.19 6.27
CA SER A 107 7.29 17.40 7.46
C SER A 107 6.03 16.80 8.07
N PHE A 108 6.16 15.71 8.82
CA PHE A 108 5.05 15.19 9.61
C PHE A 108 4.70 16.16 10.74
N PRO A 109 3.41 16.29 11.12
CA PRO A 109 3.00 17.17 12.21
C PRO A 109 3.60 16.68 13.53
N ALA A 110 4.34 17.54 14.22
CA ALA A 110 5.01 17.19 15.48
C ALA A 110 4.12 17.42 16.72
N LYS A 111 3.10 18.26 16.59
CA LYS A 111 2.16 18.64 17.65
C LYS A 111 0.72 18.38 17.22
N ALA A 112 -0.18 18.39 18.20
CA ALA A 112 -1.62 18.39 17.91
C ALA A 112 -1.97 19.57 17.00
N LEU A 113 -2.90 19.32 16.08
CA LEU A 113 -3.30 20.32 15.09
C LEU A 113 -3.96 21.54 15.76
N PRO A 114 -3.75 22.76 15.23
CA PRO A 114 -4.29 23.98 15.82
C PRO A 114 -5.82 23.92 15.97
N LEU A 115 -6.33 24.36 17.12
CA LEU A 115 -7.77 24.39 17.37
C LEU A 115 -8.47 25.56 16.67
N SER A 116 -7.77 26.69 16.52
CA SER A 116 -8.22 27.92 15.87
C SER A 116 -7.68 28.02 14.43
N ASP A 117 -8.36 28.80 13.60
CA ASP A 117 -8.02 29.07 12.20
C ASP A 117 -7.08 30.28 12.02
N GLU A 118 -6.54 30.80 13.12
CA GLU A 118 -5.60 31.91 13.16
C GLU A 118 -4.24 31.56 12.55
N LEU A 119 -3.79 32.40 11.60
CA LEU A 119 -2.55 32.21 10.84
C LEU A 119 -1.28 31.93 11.68
N PRO A 120 -1.05 32.58 12.84
CA PRO A 120 0.14 32.32 13.67
C PRO A 120 0.21 30.89 14.23
N GLY A 121 -0.91 30.18 14.28
CA GLY A 121 -0.97 28.80 14.74
C GLY A 121 -0.45 27.78 13.72
N PHE A 122 -0.29 28.16 12.45
CA PHE A 122 0.13 27.23 11.41
C PHE A 122 1.63 27.27 11.16
N ASN A 123 2.23 26.08 11.02
CA ASN A 123 3.62 25.94 10.62
C ASN A 123 3.71 25.73 9.09
N PRO A 124 4.36 26.63 8.33
CA PRO A 124 4.50 26.52 6.87
C PRO A 124 5.19 25.23 6.38
N LYS A 125 5.95 24.54 7.24
CA LYS A 125 6.65 23.28 6.87
C LYS A 125 5.80 22.02 7.09
N GLU A 126 4.71 22.12 7.86
CA GLU A 126 3.87 20.97 8.26
C GLU A 126 2.46 21.08 7.67
N HIS A 127 1.98 22.30 7.41
CA HIS A 127 0.59 22.60 7.13
C HIS A 127 0.39 23.22 5.74
N LEU A 128 -0.69 22.84 5.05
CA LEU A 128 -1.21 23.53 3.86
C LEU A 128 -2.64 23.97 4.10
N LEU A 129 -3.00 25.17 3.64
CA LEU A 129 -4.34 25.72 3.78
C LEU A 129 -5.06 25.78 2.44
N PHE A 130 -6.34 25.41 2.46
CA PHE A 130 -7.24 25.55 1.33
C PHE A 130 -8.56 26.17 1.79
N ASP A 131 -9.01 27.23 1.13
CA ASP A 131 -10.28 27.86 1.45
C ASP A 131 -11.37 27.39 0.46
N LEU A 132 -12.55 27.12 0.99
CA LEU A 132 -13.76 26.78 0.26
C LEU A 132 -14.82 27.84 0.58
N HIS A 133 -15.21 28.60 -0.44
CA HIS A 133 -16.29 29.57 -0.34
C HIS A 133 -17.26 29.38 -1.50
N ALA A 134 -18.51 29.04 -1.16
CA ALA A 134 -19.57 28.80 -2.13
C ALA A 134 -20.90 29.32 -1.61
N GLN A 135 -21.53 30.22 -2.38
CA GLN A 135 -22.86 30.75 -2.08
C GLN A 135 -23.77 30.55 -3.29
N PHE A 136 -25.05 30.30 -3.05
CA PHE A 136 -26.05 30.24 -4.12
C PHE A 136 -27.13 31.31 -3.92
N SER A 137 -26.95 32.46 -4.57
CA SER A 137 -27.89 33.59 -4.46
C SER A 137 -29.08 33.47 -5.44
N LYS A 138 -30.18 34.17 -5.11
CA LYS A 138 -31.36 34.32 -6.00
C LYS A 138 -31.00 34.95 -7.36
N ASN A 139 -29.94 35.75 -7.42
CA ASN A 139 -29.45 36.35 -8.67
C ASN A 139 -28.79 35.31 -9.59
N ASP A 140 -28.08 34.34 -9.02
CA ASP A 140 -27.44 33.24 -9.78
C ASP A 140 -28.47 32.25 -10.35
N ALA A 141 -29.66 32.17 -9.74
CA ALA A 141 -30.76 31.40 -10.31
C ALA A 141 -31.28 31.99 -11.63
N ARG A 142 -30.88 33.21 -12.03
CA ARG A 142 -31.28 33.85 -13.29
C ARG A 142 -30.19 33.66 -14.36
N LEU A 143 -30.17 32.52 -15.04
CA LEU A 143 -29.40 32.38 -16.29
C LEU A 143 -30.21 32.91 -17.50
N PRO A 144 -29.52 33.37 -18.57
CA PRO A 144 -30.03 34.31 -19.56
C PRO A 144 -31.05 33.66 -20.49
N ASN A 145 -32.17 34.36 -20.73
CA ASN A 145 -33.15 34.13 -21.78
C ASN A 145 -33.15 32.72 -22.40
N SER A 146 -33.92 31.79 -21.80
CA SER A 146 -34.56 30.78 -22.63
C SER A 146 -35.29 31.52 -23.74
N ARG A 147 -34.87 31.27 -24.98
CA ARG A 147 -35.50 31.79 -26.18
C ARG A 147 -37.01 31.65 -26.03
N SER A 148 -37.70 32.74 -26.31
CA SER A 148 -39.14 32.82 -26.47
C SER A 148 -39.65 31.69 -27.38
N GLY A 149 -40.04 30.58 -26.79
CA GLY A 149 -40.86 29.54 -27.39
C GLY A 149 -42.13 29.47 -26.58
N LYS A 150 -43.21 30.03 -27.11
CA LYS A 150 -44.56 29.80 -26.61
C LYS A 150 -44.85 28.31 -26.77
N ASP A 151 -44.88 27.56 -25.69
CA ASP A 151 -45.67 26.34 -25.62
C ASP A 151 -46.47 26.36 -24.32
N LEU A 152 -47.78 26.60 -24.49
CA LEU A 152 -48.77 26.41 -23.45
C LEU A 152 -49.08 24.92 -23.36
N SER A 153 -48.57 24.25 -22.34
CA SER A 153 -49.12 22.98 -21.87
C SER A 153 -49.31 23.04 -20.36
N THR A 154 -50.55 22.89 -19.95
CA THR A 154 -51.08 22.96 -18.59
C THR A 154 -50.74 21.67 -17.83
N GLU A 155 -49.52 21.58 -17.32
CA GLU A 155 -49.14 20.62 -16.27
C GLU A 155 -48.81 21.45 -15.02
N PRO A 156 -49.26 21.05 -13.80
CA PRO A 156 -48.85 21.74 -12.59
C PRO A 156 -47.34 21.54 -12.43
N ALA A 157 -46.57 22.57 -12.82
CA ALA A 157 -45.12 22.55 -12.76
C ALA A 157 -44.70 22.31 -11.31
N ILE A 158 -44.29 21.07 -11.00
CA ILE A 158 -43.54 20.75 -9.79
C ILE A 158 -42.39 21.77 -9.77
N PRO A 159 -42.29 22.64 -8.75
CA PRO A 159 -41.26 23.65 -8.72
C PRO A 159 -39.92 22.92 -8.75
N THR A 160 -39.23 22.97 -9.88
CA THR A 160 -37.95 22.30 -10.05
C THR A 160 -37.02 22.96 -9.04
N VAL A 161 -36.73 22.27 -7.94
CA VAL A 161 -35.84 22.77 -6.90
C VAL A 161 -34.50 23.02 -7.57
N ARG A 162 -34.22 24.30 -7.87
CA ARG A 162 -32.94 24.69 -8.45
C ARG A 162 -31.90 24.44 -7.38
N SER A 163 -31.00 23.51 -7.66
CA SER A 163 -29.85 23.23 -6.81
C SER A 163 -28.57 23.55 -7.58
N ARG A 164 -27.60 24.16 -6.90
CA ARG A 164 -26.27 24.42 -7.44
C ARG A 164 -25.33 23.33 -6.95
N ALA A 165 -24.77 22.56 -7.86
CA ALA A 165 -23.71 21.60 -7.54
C ALA A 165 -22.41 22.34 -7.24
N ILE A 166 -21.79 22.03 -6.10
CA ILE A 166 -20.47 22.52 -5.69
C ILE A 166 -19.47 21.41 -5.89
N TYR A 167 -18.42 21.70 -6.66
CA TYR A 167 -17.38 20.76 -7.02
C TYR A 167 -16.06 21.11 -6.34
N SER A 168 -15.12 20.16 -6.34
CA SER A 168 -13.75 20.29 -5.85
C SER A 168 -12.97 21.47 -6.45
N SER A 169 -13.32 21.93 -7.66
CA SER A 169 -12.78 23.16 -8.25
C SER A 169 -12.99 24.43 -7.41
N SER A 170 -13.93 24.39 -6.46
CA SER A 170 -14.22 25.51 -5.56
C SER A 170 -13.22 25.63 -4.41
N ILE A 171 -12.38 24.61 -4.19
CA ILE A 171 -11.33 24.58 -3.17
C ILE A 171 -10.10 25.29 -3.72
N LYS A 172 -9.66 26.36 -3.05
CA LYS A 172 -8.52 27.18 -3.49
C LYS A 172 -7.39 27.12 -2.48
N TRP A 173 -6.17 26.91 -2.95
CA TRP A 173 -4.98 26.95 -2.10
C TRP A 173 -4.69 28.38 -1.64
N CYS A 174 -4.46 28.53 -0.33
CA CYS A 174 -4.09 29.79 0.32
C CYS A 174 -2.67 29.63 0.90
N PRO A 175 -1.63 30.20 0.25
CA PRO A 175 -0.25 29.98 0.65
C PRO A 175 0.05 30.60 2.02
N LEU A 176 0.76 29.84 2.87
CA LEU A 176 1.38 30.38 4.08
C LEU A 176 2.69 31.11 3.73
N PRO A 177 3.19 32.01 4.60
CA PRO A 177 4.44 32.73 4.35
C PRO A 177 5.60 31.78 3.99
N GLY A 178 6.26 32.04 2.85
CA GLY A 178 7.38 31.24 2.32
C GLY A 178 6.99 29.99 1.51
N GLN A 179 5.71 29.61 1.46
CA GLN A 179 5.27 28.47 0.66
C GLN A 179 5.19 28.80 -0.83
N GLU A 180 4.90 30.05 -1.18
CA GLU A 180 4.84 30.48 -2.58
C GLU A 180 6.11 30.06 -3.32
N GLU A 181 7.28 30.41 -2.81
CA GLU A 181 8.60 30.04 -3.37
C GLU A 181 8.83 28.52 -3.47
N THR A 182 8.40 27.77 -2.46
CA THR A 182 8.61 26.31 -2.39
C THR A 182 7.76 25.57 -3.42
N PHE A 183 6.56 26.08 -3.68
CA PHE A 183 5.54 25.42 -4.49
C PHE A 183 5.29 26.08 -5.87
N VAL A 184 5.99 27.17 -6.24
CA VAL A 184 5.88 27.79 -7.58
C VAL A 184 5.97 26.77 -8.73
N PRO A 185 6.90 25.78 -8.72
CA PRO A 185 7.02 24.87 -9.85
C PRO A 185 5.75 24.03 -10.05
N THR A 186 5.00 23.77 -8.98
CA THR A 186 3.80 22.93 -9.04
C THR A 186 2.87 23.28 -7.86
N PRO A 187 1.90 24.18 -8.05
CA PRO A 187 1.07 24.67 -6.95
C PRO A 187 0.14 23.56 -6.42
N PRO A 188 -0.08 23.49 -5.10
CA PRO A 188 -1.06 22.62 -4.48
C PRO A 188 -2.45 22.84 -5.08
N SER A 189 -3.07 21.77 -5.53
CA SER A 189 -4.39 21.78 -6.14
C SER A 189 -5.14 20.48 -5.84
N VAL A 190 -6.42 20.42 -6.15
CA VAL A 190 -7.18 19.17 -6.15
C VAL A 190 -6.81 18.34 -7.37
N VAL A 191 -6.93 17.01 -7.26
CA VAL A 191 -6.58 16.11 -8.38
C VAL A 191 -7.59 16.19 -9.52
N SER A 192 -8.87 16.20 -9.18
CA SER A 192 -9.97 16.32 -10.13
C SER A 192 -10.84 17.47 -9.72
N ASP A 193 -11.15 18.35 -10.67
CA ASP A 193 -12.02 19.53 -10.49
C ASP A 193 -13.52 19.19 -10.47
N SER A 194 -13.87 17.95 -10.81
CA SER A 194 -15.24 17.50 -11.05
C SER A 194 -15.86 16.70 -9.90
N ILE A 195 -15.15 16.56 -8.77
CA ILE A 195 -15.65 15.80 -7.61
C ILE A 195 -16.77 16.59 -6.96
N LEU A 196 -17.99 16.05 -6.96
CA LEU A 196 -19.14 16.69 -6.32
C LEU A 196 -18.97 16.66 -4.79
N ILE A 197 -18.91 17.85 -4.19
CA ILE A 197 -18.85 18.03 -2.73
C ILE A 197 -20.26 18.03 -2.15
N ASN A 198 -21.09 18.99 -2.60
CA ASN A 198 -22.41 19.27 -2.05
C ASN A 198 -23.34 19.87 -3.11
N LYS A 199 -24.64 19.96 -2.82
CA LYS A 199 -25.64 20.66 -3.63
C LYS A 199 -26.34 21.70 -2.77
N LEU A 200 -26.25 22.96 -3.16
CA LEU A 200 -26.83 24.10 -2.44
C LEU A 200 -28.21 24.45 -2.96
N SER A 201 -29.12 24.80 -2.07
CA SER A 201 -30.40 25.43 -2.38
C SER A 201 -30.26 26.96 -2.41
N VAL A 202 -31.24 27.65 -2.98
CA VAL A 202 -31.19 29.11 -3.13
C VAL A 202 -31.20 29.77 -1.75
N GLY A 203 -30.14 30.51 -1.44
CA GLY A 203 -29.91 31.15 -0.14
C GLY A 203 -28.83 30.46 0.70
N ASP A 204 -28.42 29.23 0.33
CA ASP A 204 -27.41 28.49 1.08
C ASP A 204 -25.99 28.99 0.76
N GLU A 205 -25.14 28.86 1.76
CA GLU A 205 -23.74 29.24 1.77
C GLU A 205 -22.91 28.23 2.57
N ILE A 206 -21.70 27.98 2.06
CA ILE A 206 -20.64 27.23 2.70
C ILE A 206 -19.38 28.09 2.71
N GLU A 207 -18.83 28.30 3.90
CA GLU A 207 -17.54 28.94 4.13
C GLU A 207 -16.72 28.06 5.08
N ALA A 208 -15.58 27.59 4.59
CA ALA A 208 -14.71 26.68 5.32
C ALA A 208 -13.24 26.89 4.97
N ARG A 209 -12.37 26.76 5.97
CA ARG A 209 -10.91 26.65 5.79
C ARG A 209 -10.47 25.22 6.09
N CYS A 210 -9.80 24.60 5.14
CA CYS A 210 -9.32 23.23 5.20
C CYS A 210 -7.80 23.22 5.45
N LEU A 211 -7.38 22.54 6.51
CA LEU A 211 -5.98 22.27 6.85
C LEU A 211 -5.59 20.87 6.36
N ALA A 212 -4.66 20.82 5.43
CA ALA A 212 -4.05 19.59 4.94
C ALA A 212 -2.69 19.34 5.58
N VAL A 213 -2.44 18.07 5.92
CA VAL A 213 -1.22 17.61 6.57
C VAL A 213 -0.71 16.33 5.94
N LYS A 214 0.56 16.02 6.19
CA LYS A 214 1.18 14.78 5.78
C LYS A 214 0.80 13.65 6.75
N GLY A 215 0.29 12.54 6.21
CA GLY A 215 -0.08 11.35 6.97
C GLY A 215 0.23 10.05 6.21
N VAL A 216 -0.11 8.91 6.78
CA VAL A 216 0.10 7.57 6.19
C VAL A 216 -1.20 6.75 6.20
N GLY A 217 -1.39 5.90 5.18
CA GLY A 217 -2.63 5.13 4.99
C GLY A 217 -2.99 4.20 6.16
N ARG A 218 -2.02 3.79 6.97
CA ARG A 218 -2.21 2.97 8.16
C ARG A 218 -2.94 3.71 9.28
N ASP A 219 -2.94 5.05 9.28
CA ASP A 219 -3.67 5.87 10.25
C ASP A 219 -5.12 6.05 9.78
N HIS A 220 -5.28 6.51 8.54
CA HIS A 220 -6.57 6.62 7.90
C HIS A 220 -6.47 6.33 6.41
N ALA A 221 -7.45 5.61 5.85
CA ALA A 221 -7.45 5.18 4.45
C ALA A 221 -7.36 6.34 3.45
N LYS A 222 -7.82 7.54 3.83
CA LYS A 222 -7.69 8.77 3.03
C LYS A 222 -6.24 9.08 2.63
N PHE A 223 -5.27 8.69 3.47
CA PHE A 223 -3.86 8.90 3.20
C PHE A 223 -3.23 7.82 2.30
N SER A 224 -3.98 6.83 1.83
CA SER A 224 -3.44 5.87 0.87
C SER A 224 -3.19 6.59 -0.46
N PRO A 225 -1.97 6.55 -1.04
CA PRO A 225 -1.66 7.23 -2.30
C PRO A 225 -2.09 6.44 -3.55
N VAL A 226 -2.55 5.21 -3.37
CA VAL A 226 -2.94 4.29 -4.44
C VAL A 226 -4.45 4.06 -4.43
N CYS A 227 -5.06 3.97 -5.61
CA CYS A 227 -6.44 3.52 -5.75
C CYS A 227 -6.50 2.01 -5.50
N ALA A 228 -5.61 1.27 -6.14
CA ALA A 228 -5.46 -0.16 -6.02
C ALA A 228 -3.99 -0.55 -6.11
N ALA A 229 -3.58 -1.47 -5.23
CA ALA A 229 -2.28 -2.13 -5.31
C ALA A 229 -2.46 -3.60 -4.95
N TYR A 230 -2.30 -4.47 -5.94
CA TYR A 230 -2.47 -5.91 -5.79
C TYR A 230 -1.49 -6.66 -6.68
N TYR A 231 -1.37 -7.96 -6.43
CA TYR A 231 -0.62 -8.85 -7.28
C TYR A 231 -1.36 -10.17 -7.45
N LYS A 232 -1.11 -10.83 -8.57
CA LYS A 232 -1.52 -12.20 -8.84
C LYS A 232 -0.29 -13.04 -9.13
N PHE A 233 -0.35 -14.33 -8.84
CA PHE A 233 0.68 -15.25 -9.32
C PHE A 233 0.45 -15.54 -10.80
N MET A 234 1.53 -15.81 -11.53
CA MET A 234 1.45 -16.18 -12.94
C MET A 234 0.70 -17.52 -13.06
N PRO A 235 -0.43 -17.57 -13.79
CA PRO A 235 -1.11 -18.83 -14.06
C PRO A 235 -0.21 -19.74 -14.88
N VAL A 236 -0.22 -21.03 -14.52
CA VAL A 236 0.47 -22.10 -15.25
C VAL A 236 -0.60 -23.04 -15.76
N ILE A 237 -0.69 -23.17 -17.08
CA ILE A 237 -1.61 -24.09 -17.73
C ILE A 237 -0.74 -24.99 -18.60
N ASP A 238 -0.69 -26.28 -18.26
CA ASP A 238 0.06 -27.29 -19.01
C ASP A 238 -0.96 -28.33 -19.53
N LEU A 239 -1.02 -28.51 -20.86
CA LEU A 239 -1.84 -29.55 -21.48
C LEU A 239 -1.02 -30.85 -21.51
N LEU A 240 -1.42 -31.84 -20.73
CA LEU A 240 -0.66 -33.09 -20.56
C LEU A 240 -0.97 -34.11 -21.67
N GLN A 241 -2.13 -33.96 -22.31
CA GLN A 241 -2.58 -34.78 -23.43
C GLN A 241 -3.01 -33.88 -24.60
N PRO A 242 -2.85 -34.33 -25.85
CA PRO A 242 -3.38 -33.62 -27.01
C PRO A 242 -4.90 -33.59 -26.95
N ILE A 243 -5.49 -32.39 -27.02
CA ILE A 243 -6.95 -32.18 -26.98
C ILE A 243 -7.34 -31.59 -28.33
N GLU A 244 -8.15 -32.32 -29.09
CA GLU A 244 -8.49 -31.98 -30.48
C GLU A 244 -10.02 -31.82 -30.70
N GLY A 245 -10.39 -31.16 -31.80
CA GLY A 245 -11.76 -31.14 -32.32
C GLY A 245 -12.76 -30.40 -31.41
N GLU A 246 -13.90 -31.02 -31.13
CA GLU A 246 -14.96 -30.41 -30.30
C GLU A 246 -14.53 -30.25 -28.82
N LEU A 247 -13.65 -31.13 -28.32
CA LEU A 247 -13.08 -31.00 -26.98
C LEU A 247 -12.17 -29.76 -26.89
N ALA A 248 -11.40 -29.48 -27.94
CA ALA A 248 -10.56 -28.27 -28.00
C ALA A 248 -11.41 -26.98 -27.95
N LYS A 249 -12.54 -26.94 -28.68
CA LYS A 249 -13.48 -25.81 -28.63
C LYS A 249 -14.13 -25.65 -27.26
N LYS A 250 -14.52 -26.77 -26.62
CA LYS A 250 -15.09 -26.78 -25.27
C LYS A 250 -14.08 -26.32 -24.22
N LEU A 251 -12.82 -26.75 -24.36
CA LEU A 251 -11.72 -26.29 -23.52
C LEU A 251 -11.50 -24.78 -23.70
N GLN A 252 -11.42 -24.31 -24.95
CA GLN A 252 -11.26 -22.89 -25.24
C GLN A 252 -12.39 -22.05 -24.64
N ALA A 253 -13.65 -22.51 -24.71
CA ALA A 253 -14.80 -21.84 -24.10
C ALA A 253 -14.77 -21.83 -22.57
N SER A 254 -14.00 -22.73 -21.94
CA SER A 254 -13.84 -22.81 -20.49
C SER A 254 -12.86 -21.77 -19.93
N PHE A 255 -12.07 -21.10 -20.79
CA PHE A 255 -11.09 -20.09 -20.38
C PHE A 255 -11.43 -18.71 -20.95
N ALA A 256 -10.77 -17.68 -20.42
CA ALA A 256 -10.91 -16.33 -20.96
C ALA A 256 -10.43 -16.26 -22.43
N PRO A 257 -11.01 -15.37 -23.27
CA PRO A 257 -10.58 -15.20 -24.65
C PRO A 257 -9.08 -14.88 -24.73
N GLY A 258 -8.36 -15.61 -25.59
CA GLY A 258 -6.91 -15.44 -25.78
C GLY A 258 -6.02 -16.29 -24.86
N VAL A 259 -6.59 -17.07 -23.93
CA VAL A 259 -5.82 -18.00 -23.09
C VAL A 259 -5.46 -19.27 -23.86
N ILE A 260 -6.46 -19.94 -24.43
CA ILE A 260 -6.30 -21.16 -25.22
C ILE A 260 -6.53 -20.84 -26.70
N GLY A 261 -5.53 -21.15 -27.52
CA GLY A 261 -5.61 -21.13 -28.97
C GLY A 261 -5.99 -22.51 -29.52
N ILE A 262 -6.50 -22.55 -30.74
CA ILE A 262 -6.70 -23.79 -31.49
C ILE A 262 -5.90 -23.66 -32.78
N HIS A 263 -5.05 -24.64 -33.06
CA HIS A 263 -4.28 -24.64 -34.31
C HIS A 263 -5.22 -24.79 -35.51
N PRO A 264 -5.05 -23.97 -36.57
CA PRO A 264 -5.93 -23.98 -37.73
C PRO A 264 -5.84 -25.30 -38.53
N ASP A 265 -4.67 -25.95 -38.54
CA ASP A 265 -4.42 -27.14 -39.35
C ASP A 265 -4.69 -28.45 -38.59
N THR A 266 -4.22 -28.55 -37.34
CA THR A 266 -4.35 -29.78 -36.53
C THR A 266 -5.62 -29.82 -35.70
N HIS A 267 -6.33 -28.69 -35.55
CA HIS A 267 -7.46 -28.53 -34.63
C HIS A 267 -7.14 -28.90 -33.17
N GLU A 268 -5.87 -28.87 -32.80
CA GLU A 268 -5.37 -29.13 -31.46
C GLU A 268 -5.38 -27.85 -30.62
N ALA A 269 -5.79 -27.96 -29.35
CA ALA A 269 -5.71 -26.87 -28.40
C ALA A 269 -4.26 -26.66 -27.93
N PHE A 270 -3.84 -25.40 -27.84
CA PHE A 270 -2.56 -25.02 -27.26
C PHE A 270 -2.72 -23.79 -26.35
N VAL A 271 -1.80 -23.62 -25.41
CA VAL A 271 -1.83 -22.47 -24.49
C VAL A 271 -1.20 -21.28 -25.20
N LEU A 272 -2.03 -20.27 -25.51
CA LEU A 272 -1.60 -19.06 -26.22
C LEU A 272 -1.02 -18.04 -25.24
N ASN A 273 -1.78 -17.66 -24.21
CA ASN A 273 -1.31 -16.71 -23.20
C ASN A 273 -1.97 -16.99 -21.83
N PRO A 274 -1.28 -17.70 -20.92
CA PRO A 274 -1.84 -18.03 -19.62
C PRO A 274 -1.99 -16.79 -18.71
N ARG A 275 -1.32 -15.67 -19.00
CA ARG A 275 -1.42 -14.41 -18.23
C ARG A 275 -2.84 -13.85 -18.18
N LEU A 276 -3.60 -14.06 -19.25
CA LEU A 276 -4.96 -13.55 -19.41
C LEU A 276 -5.99 -14.36 -18.62
N ASP A 277 -5.59 -15.50 -18.05
CA ASP A 277 -6.49 -16.30 -17.25
C ASP A 277 -6.88 -15.55 -15.96
N ASN A 278 -8.17 -15.67 -15.62
CA ASN A 278 -8.76 -15.07 -14.43
C ASN A 278 -8.97 -16.10 -13.30
N GLY A 279 -8.56 -17.36 -13.51
CA GLY A 279 -8.70 -18.43 -12.52
C GLY A 279 -10.16 -18.84 -12.29
N SER A 280 -11.01 -18.78 -13.32
CA SER A 280 -12.44 -19.17 -13.25
C SER A 280 -12.66 -20.62 -12.81
N ARG A 281 -11.71 -21.50 -13.17
CA ARG A 281 -11.78 -22.96 -12.97
C ARG A 281 -13.00 -23.62 -13.63
N GLU A 282 -13.56 -23.00 -14.66
CA GLU A 282 -14.74 -23.53 -15.36
C GLU A 282 -14.46 -24.91 -15.99
N HIS A 283 -13.22 -25.15 -16.43
CA HIS A 283 -12.80 -26.45 -16.97
C HIS A 283 -13.06 -27.63 -16.01
N LEU A 284 -12.99 -27.43 -14.68
CA LEU A 284 -13.26 -28.47 -13.69
C LEU A 284 -14.74 -28.92 -13.67
N ARG A 285 -15.66 -28.13 -14.23
CA ARG A 285 -17.08 -28.52 -14.34
C ARG A 285 -17.31 -29.55 -15.43
N HIS A 286 -16.37 -29.70 -16.36
CA HIS A 286 -16.45 -30.68 -17.42
C HIS A 286 -15.76 -31.99 -16.99
N PRO A 287 -16.46 -33.14 -17.01
CA PRO A 287 -15.89 -34.42 -16.58
C PRO A 287 -14.62 -34.82 -17.33
N GLU A 288 -14.53 -34.42 -18.60
CA GLU A 288 -13.39 -34.70 -19.51
C GLU A 288 -12.10 -33.99 -19.07
N PHE A 289 -12.19 -32.84 -18.40
CA PHE A 289 -11.04 -32.03 -17.99
C PHE A 289 -10.84 -32.02 -16.46
N ARG A 290 -11.69 -32.74 -15.73
CA ARG A 290 -11.63 -32.82 -14.26
C ARG A 290 -10.50 -33.72 -13.78
N ASP A 291 -10.10 -34.71 -14.59
CA ASP A 291 -8.95 -35.53 -14.29
C ASP A 291 -7.65 -34.74 -14.55
N GLY A 292 -6.83 -34.58 -13.50
CA GLY A 292 -5.56 -33.88 -13.56
C GLY A 292 -4.51 -34.57 -14.44
N SER A 293 -4.86 -35.69 -15.08
CA SER A 293 -4.08 -36.36 -16.11
C SER A 293 -4.18 -35.72 -17.50
N VAL A 294 -5.19 -34.86 -17.73
CA VAL A 294 -5.47 -34.23 -19.04
C VAL A 294 -4.95 -32.80 -19.09
N ILE A 295 -5.26 -32.02 -18.05
CA ILE A 295 -4.85 -30.62 -17.93
C ILE A 295 -4.34 -30.34 -16.53
N PHE A 296 -3.21 -29.65 -16.45
CA PHE A 296 -2.70 -29.07 -15.22
C PHE A 296 -3.01 -27.58 -15.22
N VAL A 297 -3.74 -27.11 -14.21
CA VAL A 297 -3.96 -25.68 -13.95
C VAL A 297 -3.46 -25.34 -12.57
N GLY A 298 -2.50 -24.45 -12.51
CA GLY A 298 -1.86 -24.01 -11.29
C GLY A 298 -1.40 -22.56 -11.35
N VAL A 299 -0.61 -22.18 -10.36
CA VAL A 299 0.08 -20.89 -10.33
C VAL A 299 1.53 -21.08 -9.94
N ASP A 300 2.40 -20.28 -10.54
CA ASP A 300 3.79 -20.16 -10.13
C ASP A 300 3.93 -19.06 -9.07
N ALA A 301 4.20 -19.44 -7.83
CA ALA A 301 4.36 -18.47 -6.75
C ALA A 301 5.67 -17.67 -6.82
N SER A 302 6.62 -18.10 -7.66
CA SER A 302 7.88 -17.38 -7.87
C SER A 302 7.75 -16.24 -8.87
N HIS A 303 6.64 -16.18 -9.63
CA HIS A 303 6.35 -15.14 -10.62
C HIS A 303 5.09 -14.38 -10.20
N CYS A 304 5.29 -13.16 -9.70
CA CYS A 304 4.22 -12.26 -9.30
C CYS A 304 3.98 -11.20 -10.36
N ILE A 305 2.74 -11.09 -10.84
CA ILE A 305 2.26 -10.00 -11.68
C ILE A 305 1.68 -8.93 -10.77
N PHE A 306 2.30 -7.76 -10.75
CA PHE A 306 1.99 -6.67 -9.84
C PHE A 306 1.31 -5.52 -10.59
N THR A 307 0.21 -5.01 -10.05
CA THR A 307 -0.55 -3.89 -10.62
C THR A 307 -0.67 -2.77 -9.57
N VAL A 308 -0.31 -1.55 -9.96
CA VAL A 308 -0.38 -0.36 -9.11
C VAL A 308 -1.08 0.76 -9.85
N GLU A 309 -2.12 1.31 -9.22
CA GLU A 309 -2.89 2.45 -9.72
C GLU A 309 -2.68 3.64 -8.78
N SER A 310 -2.15 4.74 -9.31
CA SER A 310 -1.93 5.95 -8.52
C SER A 310 -3.20 6.81 -8.49
N ILE A 311 -3.46 7.47 -7.36
CA ILE A 311 -4.51 8.49 -7.28
C ILE A 311 -4.07 9.77 -8.03
N THR A 312 -2.77 10.07 -8.04
CA THR A 312 -2.20 11.31 -8.58
C THR A 312 -1.13 11.02 -9.63
N PRO A 313 -1.48 10.47 -10.81
CA PRO A 313 -0.50 9.99 -11.78
C PRO A 313 0.46 11.09 -12.27
N ASP A 314 -0.03 12.33 -12.43
CA ASP A 314 0.78 13.47 -12.90
C ASP A 314 1.91 13.85 -11.93
N TYR A 315 1.61 13.88 -10.62
CA TYR A 315 2.55 14.32 -9.58
C TYR A 315 3.33 13.15 -8.97
N ARG A 316 2.66 12.00 -8.82
CA ARG A 316 3.18 10.77 -8.22
C ARG A 316 2.83 9.58 -9.11
N PRO A 317 3.59 9.38 -10.20
CA PRO A 317 3.39 8.23 -11.06
C PRO A 317 3.61 6.92 -10.27
N PRO A 318 2.93 5.82 -10.64
CA PRO A 318 3.04 4.55 -9.92
C PRO A 318 4.49 4.06 -9.72
N ALA A 319 5.36 4.26 -10.71
CA ALA A 319 6.78 3.91 -10.62
C ALA A 319 7.51 4.65 -9.47
N ARG A 320 7.09 5.88 -9.16
CA ARG A 320 7.62 6.63 -8.01
C ARG A 320 7.13 6.02 -6.70
N LEU A 321 5.85 5.65 -6.62
CA LEU A 321 5.26 5.04 -5.42
C LEU A 321 5.89 3.70 -5.08
N VAL A 322 6.09 2.82 -6.07
CA VAL A 322 6.75 1.51 -5.86
C VAL A 322 8.17 1.70 -5.33
N ARG A 323 8.94 2.62 -5.90
CA ARG A 323 10.29 2.95 -5.42
C ARG A 323 10.27 3.46 -3.98
N GLU A 324 9.32 4.33 -3.64
CA GLU A 324 9.18 4.88 -2.29
C GLU A 324 8.76 3.81 -1.28
N ALA A 325 7.91 2.86 -1.66
CA ALA A 325 7.56 1.71 -0.83
C ALA A 325 8.79 0.83 -0.53
N ILE A 326 9.64 0.57 -1.52
CA ILE A 326 10.91 -0.14 -1.31
C ILE A 326 11.86 0.66 -0.42
N ASP A 327 11.93 1.98 -0.60
CA ASP A 327 12.75 2.87 0.25
C ASP A 327 12.31 2.85 1.71
N ILE A 328 11.00 2.79 1.98
CA ILE A 328 10.46 2.64 3.33
C ILE A 328 10.94 1.34 3.98
N MET A 329 10.89 0.22 3.25
CA MET A 329 11.39 -1.06 3.75
C MET A 329 12.90 -1.03 4.03
N ILE A 330 13.69 -0.40 3.15
CA ILE A 330 15.14 -0.21 3.36
C ILE A 330 15.39 0.63 4.62
N ASN A 331 14.67 1.74 4.79
CA ASN A 331 14.81 2.62 5.96
C ASN A 331 14.43 1.90 7.26
N LYS A 332 13.39 1.05 7.24
CA LYS A 332 13.04 0.16 8.36
C LYS A 332 14.20 -0.76 8.72
N CYS A 333 14.82 -1.42 7.73
CA CYS A 333 15.98 -2.28 7.97
C CYS A 333 17.12 -1.52 8.65
N LEU A 334 17.49 -0.36 8.10
CA LEU A 334 18.57 0.47 8.61
C LEU A 334 18.28 0.98 10.02
N HIS A 335 17.02 1.36 10.28
CA HIS A 335 16.58 1.80 11.59
C HIS A 335 16.77 0.71 12.64
N TYR A 336 16.20 -0.48 12.42
CA TYR A 336 16.32 -1.58 13.38
C TYR A 336 17.73 -2.12 13.48
N LEU A 337 18.52 -2.10 12.41
CA LEU A 337 19.93 -2.46 12.46
C LEU A 337 20.69 -1.52 13.41
N ALA A 338 20.51 -0.20 13.27
CA ALA A 338 21.12 0.78 14.17
C ALA A 338 20.68 0.60 15.63
N VAL A 339 19.40 0.27 15.88
CA VAL A 339 18.91 -0.04 17.23
C VAL A 339 19.58 -1.29 17.80
N THR A 340 19.75 -2.35 16.99
CA THR A 340 20.39 -3.61 17.43
C THR A 340 21.90 -3.53 17.60
N GLU A 341 22.56 -2.55 16.96
CA GLU A 341 23.99 -2.27 17.07
C GLU A 341 24.32 -1.29 18.20
N ALA A 342 23.32 -0.59 18.74
CA ALA A 342 23.50 0.34 19.83
C ALA A 342 24.06 -0.36 21.09
N PRO A 343 25.04 0.27 21.78
CA PRO A 343 25.66 -0.34 22.96
C PRO A 343 24.61 -0.53 24.07
N GLY A 344 24.52 -1.76 24.59
CA GLY A 344 23.55 -2.14 25.64
C GLY A 344 22.30 -2.86 25.13
N PHE A 345 22.06 -2.92 23.80
CA PHE A 345 20.97 -3.72 23.26
C PHE A 345 21.19 -5.22 23.51
N GLY A 346 20.21 -5.89 24.13
CA GLY A 346 20.30 -7.32 24.47
C GLY A 346 20.99 -7.66 25.79
N TYR A 347 21.26 -6.67 26.66
CA TYR A 347 21.68 -6.91 28.04
C TYR A 347 20.48 -6.83 28.99
N CYS A 348 19.90 -7.97 29.37
CA CYS A 348 19.00 -8.03 30.51
C CYS A 348 19.84 -8.19 31.79
N SER A 349 19.77 -7.25 32.73
CA SER A 349 20.27 -7.48 34.09
C SER A 349 19.41 -8.57 34.73
N ALA A 350 20.04 -9.61 35.26
CA ALA A 350 19.42 -10.89 35.58
C ALA A 350 18.42 -10.91 36.77
N ASN A 351 17.78 -9.78 37.13
CA ASN A 351 17.05 -9.65 38.40
C ASN A 351 15.65 -9.00 38.33
N GLU A 352 14.95 -8.98 37.20
CA GLU A 352 13.55 -8.52 37.16
C GLU A 352 12.60 -9.52 36.51
N THR A 353 12.33 -10.62 37.22
CA THR A 353 11.13 -11.44 37.00
C THR A 353 10.06 -11.06 38.02
N LYS A 354 9.30 -9.99 37.74
CA LYS A 354 7.92 -9.86 38.23
C LYS A 354 7.02 -9.27 37.14
N PRO A 355 5.83 -9.83 36.90
CA PRO A 355 4.91 -9.30 35.90
C PRO A 355 4.36 -7.93 36.37
N LYS A 356 4.55 -6.88 35.56
CA LYS A 356 3.91 -5.58 35.78
C LYS A 356 2.40 -5.74 35.57
N LYS A 357 1.62 -5.58 36.64
CA LYS A 357 0.15 -5.45 36.59
C LYS A 357 -0.23 -4.15 35.89
N SER A 358 -1.32 -4.21 35.13
CA SER A 358 -2.04 -3.09 34.50
C SER A 358 -2.28 -1.95 35.49
N LEU A 359 -1.97 -0.71 35.10
CA LEU A 359 -2.33 0.49 35.83
C LEU A 359 -3.16 1.42 34.95
N ASP A 360 -4.43 1.55 35.34
CA ASP A 360 -5.31 2.65 34.97
C ASP A 360 -5.05 3.88 35.85
N SER A 361 -5.14 5.05 35.20
CA SER A 361 -5.58 6.36 35.70
C SER A 361 -4.72 7.23 36.66
N GLN A 362 -4.49 8.46 36.16
CA GLN A 362 -4.39 9.79 36.81
C GLN A 362 -3.10 10.29 37.50
N SER A 363 -2.41 11.20 36.77
CA SER A 363 -1.75 12.47 37.15
C SER A 363 -0.89 12.59 38.43
N THR A 364 0.40 12.91 38.27
CA THR A 364 1.04 14.25 38.52
C THR A 364 2.58 14.15 38.57
N ASN A 365 3.26 15.25 38.21
CA ASN A 365 4.70 15.36 37.91
C ASN A 365 5.67 15.23 39.11
N VAL A 366 6.84 14.63 38.89
CA VAL A 366 8.21 15.23 38.81
C VAL A 366 9.27 14.20 39.25
N ASN A 367 10.23 13.98 38.34
CA ASN A 367 11.52 13.27 38.39
C ASN A 367 12.15 12.96 39.76
N THR A 368 12.61 11.71 39.91
CA THR A 368 14.02 11.30 39.77
C THR A 368 14.14 9.79 39.99
N ASN A 369 14.45 9.03 38.94
CA ASN A 369 15.26 7.81 39.00
C ASN A 369 15.50 7.30 37.57
N SER A 370 16.72 6.86 37.33
CA SER A 370 17.23 6.32 36.06
C SER A 370 16.57 4.98 35.74
N ASP A 371 15.38 5.01 35.14
CA ASP A 371 14.81 3.86 34.46
C ASP A 371 15.61 3.60 33.17
N VAL A 372 15.88 2.32 32.89
CA VAL A 372 16.38 1.84 31.59
C VAL A 372 15.28 2.13 30.57
N GLY A 373 15.27 3.37 30.07
CA GLY A 373 14.19 3.93 29.28
C GLY A 373 14.11 3.26 27.92
N THR A 374 12.94 2.73 27.60
CA THR A 374 12.58 2.31 26.25
C THR A 374 12.98 3.41 25.27
N THR A 375 13.95 3.13 24.40
CA THR A 375 14.40 4.09 23.39
C THR A 375 13.34 4.16 22.30
N ARG A 376 12.33 5.00 22.53
CA ARG A 376 11.25 5.31 21.58
C ARG A 376 11.83 6.21 20.50
N SER A 377 11.83 5.73 19.26
CA SER A 377 12.29 6.46 18.08
C SER A 377 11.10 6.80 17.19
N GLN A 378 11.29 7.75 16.27
CA GLN A 378 10.29 8.04 15.24
C GLN A 378 10.72 7.51 13.88
N LEU A 379 9.82 6.79 13.20
CA LEU A 379 10.00 6.29 11.85
C LEU A 379 8.74 6.58 11.04
N ASN A 380 8.89 7.30 9.92
CA ASN A 380 7.78 7.68 9.02
C ASN A 380 6.60 8.37 9.74
N GLY A 381 6.90 9.24 10.71
CA GLY A 381 5.89 9.98 11.47
C GLY A 381 5.21 9.18 12.58
N ARG A 382 5.73 8.01 12.93
CA ARG A 382 5.20 7.13 13.99
C ARG A 382 6.25 6.80 15.02
N GLU A 383 5.79 6.59 16.25
CA GLU A 383 6.62 6.07 17.32
C GLU A 383 6.83 4.57 17.11
N VAL A 384 8.10 4.15 17.04
CA VAL A 384 8.50 2.75 16.95
C VAL A 384 9.51 2.44 18.05
N SER A 385 9.53 1.18 18.49
CA SER A 385 10.56 0.71 19.42
C SER A 385 10.80 -0.79 19.24
N LEU A 386 11.97 -1.24 19.67
CA LEU A 386 12.36 -2.65 19.68
C LEU A 386 12.85 -3.00 21.08
N GLU A 387 12.18 -3.96 21.71
CA GLU A 387 12.49 -4.42 23.06
C GLU A 387 12.82 -5.91 23.08
N VAL A 388 13.69 -6.32 23.99
CA VAL A 388 13.93 -7.73 24.31
C VAL A 388 13.00 -8.12 25.46
N THR A 389 11.97 -8.89 25.17
CA THR A 389 10.94 -9.28 26.15
C THR A 389 11.39 -10.49 26.97
N HIS A 390 12.01 -11.46 26.32
CA HIS A 390 12.51 -12.66 26.98
C HIS A 390 13.80 -13.10 26.30
N MET A 391 14.81 -13.46 27.08
CA MET A 391 16.07 -14.00 26.58
C MET A 391 16.46 -15.20 27.45
N SER A 392 16.76 -16.33 26.81
CA SER A 392 17.25 -17.51 27.51
C SER A 392 18.65 -17.26 28.09
N PRO A 393 19.06 -17.97 29.17
CA PRO A 393 20.38 -17.80 29.78
C PRO A 393 21.53 -18.07 28.81
N ASP A 394 21.34 -18.99 27.87
CA ASP A 394 22.30 -19.33 26.81
C ASP A 394 22.27 -18.34 25.62
N LYS A 395 21.36 -17.36 25.63
CA LYS A 395 21.12 -16.35 24.58
C LYS A 395 20.79 -16.95 23.20
N LYS A 396 20.47 -18.24 23.15
CA LYS A 396 20.11 -18.94 21.90
C LYS A 396 18.65 -18.76 21.53
N ARG A 397 17.79 -18.42 22.50
CA ARG A 397 16.37 -18.13 22.28
C ARG A 397 16.04 -16.75 22.84
N THR A 398 15.56 -15.88 21.96
CA THR A 398 15.14 -14.54 22.35
C THR A 398 13.82 -14.18 21.68
N THR A 399 12.94 -13.59 22.48
CA THR A 399 11.67 -12.99 22.06
C THR A 399 11.85 -11.48 22.03
N TYR A 400 11.67 -10.91 20.85
CA TYR A 400 11.69 -9.47 20.61
C TYR A 400 10.26 -8.96 20.47
N THR A 401 10.00 -7.74 20.95
CA THR A 401 8.75 -7.04 20.67
C THR A 401 9.05 -5.80 19.84
N PHE A 402 8.50 -5.75 18.63
CA PHE A 402 8.53 -4.56 17.78
C PHE A 402 7.22 -3.81 17.98
N TYR A 403 7.29 -2.58 18.49
CA TYR A 403 6.14 -1.69 18.59
C TYR A 403 6.07 -0.80 17.35
N GLY A 404 4.85 -0.54 16.86
CA GLY A 404 4.59 0.22 15.64
C GLY A 404 4.74 -0.60 14.35
N GLU A 405 4.96 -1.90 14.46
CA GLU A 405 5.20 -2.81 13.32
C GLU A 405 4.18 -3.94 13.26
N ASP A 406 3.98 -4.47 12.05
CA ASP A 406 3.00 -5.51 11.77
C ASP A 406 3.56 -6.60 10.83
N HIS A 407 2.66 -7.38 10.22
CA HIS A 407 2.99 -8.39 9.23
C HIS A 407 3.88 -7.90 8.07
N THR A 408 3.87 -6.60 7.74
CA THR A 408 4.68 -6.00 6.66
C THR A 408 6.17 -6.24 6.90
N LEU A 409 6.64 -5.98 8.12
CA LEU A 409 8.01 -6.27 8.54
C LEU A 409 8.16 -7.74 8.94
N GLY A 410 7.24 -8.24 9.79
CA GLY A 410 7.37 -9.55 10.43
C GLY A 410 7.48 -10.72 9.46
N LEU A 411 6.69 -10.71 8.37
CA LEU A 411 6.69 -11.82 7.40
C LEU A 411 8.01 -11.92 6.63
N VAL A 412 8.52 -10.79 6.14
CA VAL A 412 9.78 -10.75 5.38
C VAL A 412 10.97 -11.01 6.28
N LEU A 413 11.00 -10.41 7.48
CA LEU A 413 12.08 -10.62 8.42
C LEU A 413 12.16 -12.09 8.86
N ARG A 414 11.02 -12.74 9.12
CA ARG A 414 10.97 -14.18 9.39
C ARG A 414 11.56 -14.99 8.23
N TYR A 415 11.18 -14.67 7.00
CA TYR A 415 11.71 -15.34 5.81
C TYR A 415 13.24 -15.19 5.75
N CYS A 416 13.76 -13.97 5.90
CA CYS A 416 15.21 -13.71 5.89
C CYS A 416 15.93 -14.47 7.01
N VAL A 417 15.44 -14.42 8.26
CA VAL A 417 16.10 -15.09 9.40
C VAL A 417 16.16 -16.61 9.22
N LEU A 418 15.08 -17.24 8.76
CA LEU A 418 15.05 -18.70 8.54
C LEU A 418 16.03 -19.17 7.46
N HIS A 419 16.32 -18.32 6.47
CA HIS A 419 17.09 -18.71 5.30
C HIS A 419 18.53 -18.22 5.30
N SER A 420 18.82 -17.08 5.96
CA SER A 420 20.16 -16.48 5.99
C SER A 420 20.98 -16.84 7.22
N THR A 421 20.41 -17.60 8.17
CA THR A 421 21.05 -17.88 9.46
C THR A 421 20.89 -19.33 9.87
N ASN A 422 21.65 -19.78 10.87
CA ASN A 422 21.51 -21.11 11.48
C ASN A 422 20.31 -21.19 12.45
N ALA A 423 19.26 -20.41 12.21
CA ALA A 423 18.05 -20.40 13.00
C ALA A 423 17.32 -21.73 12.86
N THR A 424 17.07 -22.40 13.99
CA THR A 424 16.27 -23.62 14.03
C THR A 424 14.78 -23.30 14.06
N PHE A 425 14.41 -22.13 14.59
CA PHE A 425 13.04 -21.66 14.63
C PHE A 425 13.01 -20.14 14.53
N CYS A 426 12.08 -19.64 13.74
CA CYS A 426 11.69 -18.24 13.72
C CYS A 426 10.20 -18.12 13.47
N GLY A 427 9.52 -17.46 14.40
CA GLY A 427 8.08 -17.23 14.38
C GLY A 427 7.77 -15.79 14.75
N TYR A 428 6.62 -15.31 14.31
CA TYR A 428 6.10 -14.05 14.80
C TYR A 428 4.58 -14.14 14.97
N CYS A 429 4.04 -13.35 15.90
CA CYS A 429 2.61 -13.22 16.08
C CYS A 429 2.24 -11.76 16.33
N VAL A 430 1.05 -11.38 15.85
CA VAL A 430 0.36 -10.18 16.32
C VAL A 430 -0.51 -10.65 17.49
N PRO A 431 -0.20 -10.25 18.74
CA PRO A 431 -0.92 -10.75 19.92
C PRO A 431 -2.40 -10.34 19.89
N HIS A 432 -2.69 -9.12 19.43
CA HIS A 432 -4.05 -8.63 19.27
C HIS A 432 -4.12 -7.61 18.12
N PRO A 433 -5.14 -7.65 17.24
CA PRO A 433 -5.23 -6.74 16.09
C PRO A 433 -5.30 -5.24 16.43
N LEU A 434 -5.77 -4.90 17.64
CA LEU A 434 -5.82 -3.50 18.12
C LEU A 434 -4.51 -3.03 18.77
N GLU A 435 -3.57 -3.94 19.03
CA GLU A 435 -2.27 -3.58 19.58
C GLU A 435 -1.26 -3.45 18.44
N ASP A 436 -0.70 -2.27 18.25
CA ASP A 436 0.32 -2.01 17.23
C ASP A 436 1.69 -2.55 17.68
N LYS A 437 1.81 -3.88 17.78
CA LYS A 437 3.06 -4.57 18.05
C LYS A 437 3.08 -6.00 17.48
N ILE A 438 4.28 -6.51 17.23
CA ILE A 438 4.52 -7.93 16.94
C ILE A 438 5.49 -8.51 17.95
N HIS A 439 5.23 -9.75 18.36
CA HIS A 439 6.21 -10.57 19.06
C HIS A 439 6.95 -11.43 18.04
N PHE A 440 8.28 -11.44 18.11
CA PHE A 440 9.16 -12.08 17.16
C PHE A 440 10.13 -12.99 17.91
N ASP A 441 9.97 -14.29 17.72
CA ASP A 441 10.73 -15.33 18.40
C ASP A 441 11.81 -15.89 17.49
N ILE A 442 13.04 -15.93 17.98
CA ILE A 442 14.18 -16.54 17.27
C ILE A 442 14.82 -17.58 18.17
N GLN A 443 15.10 -18.75 17.61
CA GLN A 443 15.92 -19.79 18.21
C GLN A 443 17.02 -20.21 17.22
N VAL A 444 18.25 -20.27 17.70
CA VAL A 444 19.42 -20.65 16.89
C VAL A 444 20.10 -21.92 17.42
N SER A 445 20.71 -22.69 16.52
CA SER A 445 21.53 -23.84 16.88
C SER A 445 22.89 -23.43 17.47
N ALA A 446 23.53 -22.46 16.82
CA ALA A 446 24.83 -21.88 17.17
C ALA A 446 24.81 -20.35 17.06
N GLY A 447 25.59 -19.67 17.90
CA GLY A 447 25.60 -18.21 18.01
C GLY A 447 24.53 -17.66 18.95
N THR A 448 24.27 -16.35 18.89
CA THR A 448 23.20 -15.71 19.66
C THR A 448 22.00 -15.38 18.78
N ALA A 449 20.80 -15.37 19.36
CA ALA A 449 19.59 -14.98 18.64
C ALA A 449 19.65 -13.53 18.13
N THR A 450 20.36 -12.64 18.83
CA THR A 450 20.54 -11.24 18.41
C THR A 450 21.44 -11.12 17.19
N ASP A 451 22.47 -11.96 17.07
CA ASP A 451 23.30 -12.00 15.86
C ASP A 451 22.49 -12.50 14.66
N ALA A 452 21.61 -13.49 14.86
CA ALA A 452 20.70 -13.96 13.82
C ALA A 452 19.68 -12.89 13.41
N LEU A 453 19.15 -12.12 14.36
CA LEU A 453 18.29 -10.96 14.06
C LEU A 453 19.04 -9.93 13.19
N ARG A 454 20.28 -9.57 13.57
CA ARG A 454 21.12 -8.64 12.81
C ARG A 454 21.41 -9.15 11.40
N ALA A 455 21.79 -10.42 11.26
CA ALA A 455 22.03 -11.04 9.97
C ALA A 455 20.76 -11.07 9.09
N GLY A 456 19.60 -11.35 9.69
CA GLY A 456 18.30 -11.29 9.01
C GLY A 456 17.96 -9.89 8.49
N LEU A 457 18.19 -8.85 9.30
CA LEU A 457 18.00 -7.44 8.91
C LEU A 457 18.96 -7.02 7.78
N GLN A 458 20.22 -7.45 7.83
CA GLN A 458 21.21 -7.21 6.77
C GLN A 458 20.83 -7.91 5.46
N CYS A 459 20.38 -9.17 5.55
CA CYS A 459 19.84 -9.93 4.42
C CYS A 459 18.63 -9.23 3.79
N MET A 460 17.66 -8.81 4.61
CA MET A 460 16.47 -8.09 4.16
C MET A 460 16.85 -6.76 3.46
N HIS A 461 17.77 -6.00 4.05
CA HIS A 461 18.31 -4.77 3.44
C HIS A 461 18.95 -5.03 2.08
N ALA A 462 19.78 -6.06 1.95
CA ALA A 462 20.42 -6.44 0.69
C ALA A 462 19.39 -6.82 -0.37
N CYS A 463 18.37 -7.60 -0.02
CA CYS A 463 17.30 -8.00 -0.92
C CYS A 463 16.51 -6.78 -1.44
N PHE A 464 16.04 -5.88 -0.56
CA PHE A 464 15.32 -4.68 -0.97
C PHE A 464 16.19 -3.70 -1.77
N SER A 465 17.47 -3.57 -1.41
CA SER A 465 18.43 -2.75 -2.17
C SER A 465 18.61 -3.28 -3.60
N HIS A 466 18.74 -4.60 -3.75
CA HIS A 466 18.83 -5.24 -5.05
C HIS A 466 17.52 -5.04 -5.85
N MET A 467 16.36 -5.29 -5.24
CA MET A 467 15.05 -5.08 -5.88
C MET A 467 14.87 -3.63 -6.35
N LYS A 468 15.28 -2.64 -5.55
CA LYS A 468 15.25 -1.22 -5.94
C LYS A 468 16.07 -0.94 -7.19
N ASN A 469 17.28 -1.52 -7.26
CA ASN A 469 18.18 -1.32 -8.40
C ASN A 469 17.64 -2.01 -9.66
N ALA A 470 17.17 -3.25 -9.53
CA ALA A 470 16.52 -3.98 -10.63
C ALA A 470 15.30 -3.20 -11.15
N PHE A 471 14.47 -2.65 -10.26
CA PHE A 471 13.29 -1.87 -10.63
C PHE A 471 13.67 -0.59 -11.39
N LYS A 472 14.66 0.16 -10.89
CA LYS A 472 15.19 1.36 -11.56
C LYS A 472 15.72 1.04 -12.96
N SER A 473 16.47 -0.06 -13.10
CA SER A 473 16.99 -0.53 -14.38
C SER A 473 15.87 -0.88 -15.35
N ALA A 474 14.85 -1.61 -14.88
CA ALA A 474 13.67 -1.98 -15.68
C ALA A 474 12.88 -0.74 -16.15
N VAL A 475 12.61 0.22 -15.26
CA VAL A 475 11.92 1.48 -15.61
C VAL A 475 12.70 2.26 -16.67
N THR A 476 14.02 2.32 -16.53
CA THR A 476 14.88 3.03 -17.49
C THR A 476 14.91 2.32 -18.84
N ALA A 477 14.97 0.99 -18.85
CA ALA A 477 14.92 0.18 -20.07
C ALA A 477 13.57 0.32 -20.80
N PHE A 478 12.47 0.31 -20.06
CA PHE A 478 11.13 0.49 -20.61
C PHE A 478 10.97 1.87 -21.28
N LYS A 479 11.33 2.96 -20.57
CA LYS A 479 11.27 4.33 -21.13
C LYS A 479 12.13 4.49 -22.39
N ARG A 480 13.30 3.85 -22.45
CA ARG A 480 14.15 3.85 -23.65
C ARG A 480 13.51 3.12 -24.83
N THR A 481 12.69 2.12 -24.57
CA THR A 481 12.00 1.33 -25.60
C THR A 481 10.79 2.08 -26.13
N GLU A 482 10.03 2.74 -25.24
CA GLU A 482 8.94 3.63 -25.65
C GLU A 482 9.42 4.81 -26.50
N HIS A 483 10.53 5.44 -26.16
CA HIS A 483 11.08 6.55 -26.96
C HIS A 483 11.60 6.14 -28.36
N LYS A 484 11.74 4.83 -28.63
CA LYS A 484 12.18 4.31 -29.93
C LYS A 484 11.02 3.90 -30.85
N LEU A 485 9.81 3.77 -30.29
CA LEU A 485 8.57 3.52 -30.99
C LEU A 485 7.89 4.87 -31.27
#